data_AF-A0A4Q2XNI6-F1
#
_entry.id   AF-A0A4Q2XNI6-F1
#
_cell.length_a   1.000
_cell.length_b   1.000
_cell.length_c   1.000
_cell.angle_alpha   90.00
_cell.angle_beta   90.00
_cell.angle_gamma   90.00
#
_symmetry.space_group_name_H-M   'P 1'
#
loop_
_entity.id
_entity.type
_entity.pdbx_description
1 polymer ?
#
loop_
_entity_poly.entity_id
_entity_poly.type
_entity_poly.pdbx_seq_one_letter_code
_entity_poly.pdbx_strand_id
1 'polypeptide(L)'
;YYFVLKSSDPVWQADSYIARLRQIAPGRRVLLVGDFDTKSSPADLVKFIDRVENLTGVLPAIYLENSGQLRASLSNATPAQKRRIRQCPYWIALYSHTSGFHTPKQLMEAYGIWEEWAMWQYAGVEWERRSVPKVYQHGPWKAPRYFGTMDRPLEHNAFNGDVNDLKAFWNKHSWVVR
;
A
#
# COMPACT_ATOMS: atom_id res chain seq x y z
N TYR A 1 5.69 0.64 6.71
CA TYR A 1 4.38 -0.02 6.64
C TYR A 1 4.33 -1.14 7.68
N TYR A 2 3.15 -1.70 7.96
CA TYR A 2 2.97 -2.89 8.79
C TYR A 2 2.39 -4.01 7.92
N PHE A 3 3.04 -5.18 7.90
CA PHE A 3 2.56 -6.34 7.15
C PHE A 3 1.47 -7.07 7.94
N VAL A 4 0.22 -6.96 7.48
CA VAL A 4 -0.99 -7.52 8.09
C VAL A 4 -1.15 -8.97 7.65
N LEU A 5 -0.84 -9.89 8.57
CA LEU A 5 -0.92 -11.33 8.37
C LEU A 5 -2.37 -11.82 8.44
N LYS A 6 -2.75 -12.72 7.52
CA LYS A 6 -4.06 -13.37 7.54
C LYS A 6 -4.28 -14.26 8.78
N SER A 7 -3.21 -14.84 9.32
CA SER A 7 -3.27 -15.78 10.46
C SER A 7 -3.47 -15.11 11.82
N SER A 8 -3.54 -13.78 11.88
CA SER A 8 -3.60 -13.02 13.13
C SER A 8 -4.75 -12.01 13.09
N ASP A 9 -5.32 -11.70 14.25
CA ASP A 9 -6.43 -10.74 14.34
C ASP A 9 -5.98 -9.34 13.86
N PRO A 10 -6.64 -8.76 12.85
CA PRO A 10 -6.29 -7.42 12.36
C PRO A 10 -6.37 -6.32 13.42
N VAL A 11 -7.25 -6.47 14.43
CA VAL A 11 -7.35 -5.49 15.54
C VAL A 11 -6.08 -5.52 16.40
N TRP A 12 -5.67 -6.71 16.84
CA TRP A 12 -4.42 -6.88 17.60
C TRP A 12 -3.18 -6.41 16.82
N GLN A 13 -3.16 -6.65 15.51
CA GLN A 13 -2.07 -6.19 14.64
C GLN A 13 -2.02 -4.65 14.56
N ALA A 14 -3.17 -3.98 14.43
CA ALA A 14 -3.25 -2.53 14.49
C ALA A 14 -2.81 -1.97 15.85
N ASP A 15 -3.23 -2.59 16.96
CA ASP A 15 -2.79 -2.21 18.31
C ASP A 15 -1.27 -2.30 18.45
N SER A 16 -0.69 -3.42 18.02
CA SER A 16 0.76 -3.66 18.06
C SER A 16 1.53 -2.67 17.20
N TYR A 17 1.00 -2.36 16.00
CA TYR A 17 1.59 -1.38 15.09
C TYR A 17 1.66 0.01 15.73
N ILE A 18 0.54 0.51 16.24
CA ILE A 18 0.45 1.85 16.84
C ILE A 18 1.26 1.93 18.14
N ALA A 19 1.17 0.90 18.99
CA ALA A 19 1.97 0.84 20.21
C ALA A 19 3.47 0.89 19.92
N ARG A 20 3.94 0.17 18.89
CA ARG A 20 5.35 0.20 18.49
C ARG A 20 5.77 1.58 17.99
N LEU A 21 4.95 2.25 17.18
CA LEU A 21 5.25 3.60 16.70
C LEU A 21 5.37 4.61 17.84
N ARG A 22 4.49 4.54 18.85
CA ARG A 22 4.59 5.38 20.06
C ARG A 22 5.92 5.22 20.78
N GLN A 23 6.46 4.00 20.82
CA GLN A 23 7.74 3.72 21.46
C GLN A 23 8.94 4.27 20.68
N ILE A 24 8.94 4.14 19.35
CA ILE A 24 10.16 4.37 18.53
C ILE A 24 10.19 5.72 17.81
N ALA A 25 9.04 6.40 17.72
CA ALA A 25 8.90 7.59 16.88
C ALA A 25 8.04 8.71 17.52
N PRO A 26 8.08 8.95 18.85
CA PRO A 26 7.25 9.99 19.47
C PRO A 26 7.49 11.37 18.82
N GLY A 27 6.40 12.10 18.57
CA GLY A 27 6.43 13.41 17.92
C GLY A 27 6.70 13.40 16.41
N ARG A 28 7.05 12.25 15.81
CA ARG A 28 7.28 12.16 14.37
C ARG A 28 5.97 12.13 13.60
N ARG A 29 5.97 12.72 12.41
CA ARG A 29 4.90 12.58 11.43
C ARG A 29 5.14 11.34 10.58
N VAL A 30 4.18 10.43 10.55
CA VAL A 30 4.29 9.12 9.90
C VAL A 30 3.05 8.85 9.04
N LEU A 31 3.26 8.46 7.79
CA LEU A 31 2.21 7.87 6.97
C LEU A 31 1.97 6.43 7.44
N LEU A 32 0.79 6.17 7.99
CA LEU A 32 0.40 4.83 8.42
C LEU A 32 0.04 4.00 7.19
N VAL A 33 0.56 2.77 7.11
CA VAL A 33 0.31 1.90 5.95
C VAL A 33 0.05 0.47 6.42
N GLY A 34 -1.09 -0.08 6.02
CA GLY A 34 -1.37 -1.51 6.09
C GLY A 34 -0.96 -2.17 4.77
N ASP A 35 0.02 -3.05 4.83
CA ASP A 35 0.45 -3.92 3.73
C ASP A 35 -0.21 -5.29 3.96
N PHE A 36 -1.15 -5.68 3.11
CA PHE A 36 -2.00 -6.84 3.39
C PHE A 36 -1.51 -8.10 2.68
N ASP A 37 -1.37 -9.18 3.45
CA ASP A 37 -1.10 -10.52 2.93
C ASP A 37 -2.08 -10.89 1.81
N THR A 38 -1.60 -11.64 0.82
CA THR A 38 -2.39 -11.99 -0.36
C THR A 38 -3.65 -12.83 -0.08
N LYS A 39 -3.79 -13.35 1.14
CA LYS A 39 -4.94 -14.12 1.63
C LYS A 39 -5.89 -13.28 2.51
N SER A 40 -5.61 -12.01 2.73
CA SER A 40 -6.49 -11.09 3.46
C SER A 40 -7.85 -10.95 2.76
N SER A 41 -8.90 -10.88 3.57
CA SER A 41 -10.27 -10.66 3.12
C SER A 41 -10.70 -9.19 3.29
N PRO A 42 -11.76 -8.72 2.61
CA PRO A 42 -12.30 -7.38 2.81
C PRO A 42 -12.65 -7.08 4.29
N ALA A 43 -13.09 -8.09 5.04
CA ALA A 43 -13.38 -7.94 6.46
C ALA A 43 -12.12 -7.71 7.29
N ASP A 44 -10.99 -8.34 6.91
CA ASP A 44 -9.71 -8.13 7.60
C ASP A 44 -9.21 -6.70 7.38
N LEU A 45 -9.31 -6.19 6.15
CA LEU A 45 -8.98 -4.81 5.81
C LEU A 45 -9.82 -3.83 6.63
N VAL A 46 -11.15 -3.99 6.64
CA VAL A 46 -12.05 -3.10 7.38
C VAL A 46 -11.73 -3.09 8.88
N LYS A 47 -11.50 -4.25 9.51
CA LYS A 47 -11.15 -4.32 10.93
C LYS A 47 -9.84 -3.58 11.24
N PHE A 48 -8.82 -3.74 10.41
CA PHE A 48 -7.55 -3.04 10.58
C PHE A 48 -7.73 -1.52 10.41
N ILE A 49 -8.41 -1.11 9.34
CA ILE A 49 -8.70 0.31 9.03
C ILE A 49 -9.44 0.97 10.19
N ASP A 50 -10.53 0.34 10.65
CA ASP A 50 -11.35 0.86 11.76
C ASP A 50 -10.52 0.99 13.04
N ARG A 51 -9.68 -0.02 13.33
CA ARG A 51 -8.86 0.04 14.54
C ARG A 51 -7.79 1.13 14.45
N VAL A 52 -7.09 1.26 13.32
CA VAL A 52 -6.09 2.32 13.13
C VAL A 52 -6.72 3.70 13.22
N GLU A 53 -7.85 3.93 12.54
CA GLU A 53 -8.54 5.22 12.59
C GLU A 53 -9.02 5.53 14.02
N ASN A 54 -9.58 4.54 14.73
CA ASN A 54 -10.00 4.74 16.13
C ASN A 54 -8.83 5.12 17.06
N LEU A 55 -7.64 4.57 16.83
CA LEU A 55 -6.47 4.82 17.68
C LEU A 55 -5.75 6.15 17.38
N THR A 56 -5.92 6.68 16.17
CA THR A 56 -5.05 7.76 15.64
C THR A 56 -5.82 8.95 15.06
N GLY A 57 -7.11 8.78 14.74
CA GLY A 57 -7.93 9.73 14.00
C GLY A 57 -7.58 9.85 12.52
N VAL A 58 -6.72 8.96 11.99
CA VAL A 58 -6.22 9.02 10.61
C VAL A 58 -6.41 7.67 9.92
N LEU A 59 -6.84 7.71 8.66
CA LEU A 59 -6.95 6.52 7.81
C LEU A 59 -5.56 6.06 7.32
N PRO A 60 -5.21 4.77 7.42
CA PRO A 60 -3.98 4.27 6.84
C PRO A 60 -4.06 4.27 5.32
N ALA A 61 -2.93 4.36 4.62
CA ALA A 61 -2.83 3.93 3.24
C ALA A 61 -2.87 2.39 3.16
N ILE A 62 -3.43 1.86 2.09
CA ILE A 62 -3.57 0.42 1.86
C ILE A 62 -2.62 0.03 0.73
N TYR A 63 -1.60 -0.76 1.06
CA TYR A 63 -0.73 -1.38 0.07
C TYR A 63 -1.27 -2.75 -0.30
N LEU A 64 -1.42 -3.00 -1.62
CA LEU A 64 -1.78 -4.32 -2.15
C LEU A 64 -0.86 -4.69 -3.31
N GLU A 65 -0.27 -5.88 -3.21
CA GLU A 65 0.42 -6.52 -4.31
C GLU A 65 -0.54 -6.94 -5.42
N ASN A 66 -0.03 -7.06 -6.65
CA ASN A 66 -0.76 -7.58 -7.81
C ASN A 66 -1.06 -9.10 -7.65
N SER A 67 -2.01 -9.46 -6.79
CA SER A 67 -2.43 -10.84 -6.52
C SER A 67 -3.83 -11.15 -7.05
N GLY A 68 -3.96 -12.25 -7.80
CA GLY A 68 -5.25 -12.74 -8.31
C GLY A 68 -6.24 -13.07 -7.20
N GLN A 69 -5.74 -13.63 -6.09
CA GLN A 69 -6.57 -13.98 -4.92
C GLN A 69 -7.11 -12.72 -4.22
N LEU A 70 -6.25 -11.72 -3.97
CA LEU A 70 -6.70 -10.45 -3.39
C LEU A 70 -7.73 -9.77 -4.29
N ARG A 71 -7.46 -9.69 -5.60
CA ARG A 71 -8.40 -9.10 -6.55
C ARG A 71 -9.75 -9.80 -6.52
N ALA A 72 -9.77 -11.13 -6.60
CA ALA A 72 -11.02 -11.89 -6.58
C ALA A 72 -11.79 -11.69 -5.26
N SER A 73 -11.08 -11.58 -4.13
CA SER A 73 -11.71 -11.35 -2.83
C SER A 73 -12.28 -9.93 -2.71
N LEU A 74 -11.50 -8.93 -3.12
CA LEU A 74 -11.83 -7.51 -2.97
C LEU A 74 -12.83 -6.99 -4.01
N SER A 75 -12.79 -7.50 -5.24
CA SER A 75 -13.76 -7.15 -6.27
C SER A 75 -15.17 -7.63 -5.93
N ASN A 76 -15.29 -8.73 -5.16
CA ASN A 76 -16.53 -9.28 -4.64
C ASN A 76 -16.92 -8.76 -3.24
N ALA A 77 -16.19 -7.79 -2.69
CA ALA A 77 -16.52 -7.20 -1.39
C ALA A 77 -17.92 -6.54 -1.42
N THR A 78 -18.60 -6.55 -0.28
CA THR A 78 -19.92 -5.90 -0.17
C THR A 78 -19.81 -4.39 -0.42
N PRO A 79 -20.89 -3.71 -0.86
CA PRO A 79 -20.87 -2.26 -1.06
C PRO A 79 -20.40 -1.48 0.18
N ALA A 80 -20.74 -1.94 1.39
CA ALA A 80 -20.31 -1.31 2.63
C ALA A 80 -18.79 -1.44 2.85
N GLN A 81 -18.23 -2.64 2.61
CA GLN A 81 -16.79 -2.86 2.69
C GLN A 81 -16.04 -2.03 1.65
N LYS A 82 -16.50 -2.02 0.39
CA LYS A 82 -15.88 -1.18 -0.66
C LYS A 82 -15.90 0.29 -0.29
N ARG A 83 -17.05 0.80 0.19
CA ARG A 83 -17.18 2.19 0.66
C ARG A 83 -16.23 2.52 1.79
N ARG A 84 -15.97 1.58 2.69
CA ARG A 84 -15.04 1.80 3.78
C ARG A 84 -13.59 1.79 3.31
N ILE A 85 -13.21 0.76 2.56
CA ILE A 85 -11.83 0.58 2.07
C ILE A 85 -11.42 1.75 1.16
N ARG A 86 -12.32 2.23 0.29
CA ARG A 86 -12.00 3.33 -0.65
C ARG A 86 -11.72 4.69 -0.01
N GLN A 87 -12.04 4.87 1.28
CA GLN A 87 -11.68 6.10 2.00
C GLN A 87 -10.16 6.18 2.24
N CYS A 88 -9.49 5.03 2.24
CA CYS A 88 -8.06 4.94 2.44
C CYS A 88 -7.30 5.18 1.12
N PRO A 89 -6.16 5.89 1.13
CA PRO A 89 -5.29 6.00 -0.03
C PRO A 89 -4.82 4.64 -0.54
N TYR A 90 -4.87 4.41 -1.84
CA TYR A 90 -4.39 3.17 -2.44
C TYR A 90 -2.92 3.28 -2.85
N TRP A 91 -2.09 2.39 -2.31
CA TRP A 91 -0.71 2.15 -2.73
C TRP A 91 -0.65 0.86 -3.55
N ILE A 92 -0.56 1.01 -4.86
CA ILE A 92 -0.59 -0.11 -5.80
C ILE A 92 0.80 -0.67 -6.04
N ALA A 93 0.97 -2.00 -6.07
CA ALA A 93 2.20 -2.64 -6.51
C ALA A 93 2.03 -3.24 -7.90
N LEU A 94 2.81 -2.74 -8.88
CA LEU A 94 2.82 -3.24 -10.25
C LEU A 94 4.22 -3.06 -10.85
N TYR A 95 4.99 -4.13 -10.94
CA TYR A 95 6.39 -4.09 -11.40
C TYR A 95 6.59 -4.56 -12.85
N SER A 96 5.53 -5.04 -13.50
CA SER A 96 5.57 -5.54 -14.88
C SER A 96 4.32 -5.10 -15.63
N HIS A 97 4.49 -4.77 -16.91
CA HIS A 97 3.40 -4.45 -17.83
C HIS A 97 2.98 -5.64 -18.70
N THR A 98 3.72 -6.74 -18.66
CA THR A 98 3.49 -7.94 -19.49
C THR A 98 2.82 -9.07 -18.72
N SER A 99 2.59 -8.90 -17.41
CA SER A 99 2.09 -9.94 -16.51
C SER A 99 0.70 -9.56 -15.96
N GLY A 100 -0.25 -9.35 -16.87
CA GLY A 100 -1.68 -9.21 -16.57
C GLY A 100 -2.26 -7.80 -16.73
N PHE A 101 -1.54 -6.77 -16.30
CA PHE A 101 -2.01 -5.37 -16.39
C PHE A 101 -0.93 -4.47 -16.96
N HIS A 102 -1.30 -3.60 -17.90
CA HIS A 102 -0.38 -2.71 -18.60
C HIS A 102 -0.21 -1.37 -17.91
N THR A 103 -1.08 -1.00 -16.96
CA THR A 103 -0.99 0.26 -16.23
C THR A 103 -1.54 0.11 -14.81
N PRO A 104 -1.12 0.96 -13.86
CA PRO A 104 -1.72 1.03 -12.52
C PRO A 104 -3.24 1.27 -12.56
N LYS A 105 -3.72 2.07 -13.52
CA LYS A 105 -5.15 2.34 -13.72
C LYS A 105 -5.94 1.06 -14.00
N GLN A 106 -5.46 0.21 -14.91
CA GLN A 106 -6.14 -1.05 -15.22
C GLN A 106 -6.18 -2.01 -14.03
N LEU A 107 -5.09 -2.10 -13.26
CA LEU A 107 -5.06 -2.95 -12.05
C LEU A 107 -6.00 -2.40 -10.97
N MET A 108 -6.03 -1.09 -10.76
CA MET A 108 -6.97 -0.44 -9.84
C MET A 108 -8.44 -0.68 -10.22
N GLU A 109 -8.78 -0.53 -11.50
CA GLU A 109 -10.12 -0.82 -12.04
C GLU A 109 -10.50 -2.30 -11.78
N ALA A 110 -9.54 -3.23 -11.92
CA ALA A 110 -9.76 -4.64 -11.65
C ALA A 110 -10.03 -4.96 -10.16
N TYR A 111 -9.51 -4.16 -9.22
CA TYR A 111 -9.92 -4.25 -7.82
C TYR A 111 -11.34 -3.72 -7.60
N GLY A 112 -11.77 -2.73 -8.37
CA GLY A 112 -13.15 -2.21 -8.34
C GLY A 112 -13.56 -1.61 -7.00
N ILE A 113 -12.61 -0.98 -6.29
CA ILE A 113 -12.81 -0.31 -4.99
C ILE A 113 -12.54 1.19 -5.11
N TRP A 114 -11.39 1.56 -5.65
CA TRP A 114 -10.92 2.94 -5.77
C TRP A 114 -11.18 3.51 -7.16
N GLU A 115 -11.32 4.83 -7.24
CA GLU A 115 -11.36 5.59 -8.50
C GLU A 115 -9.98 6.12 -8.90
N GLU A 116 -9.09 6.32 -7.91
CA GLU A 116 -7.71 6.75 -8.11
C GLU A 116 -6.76 6.02 -7.16
N TRP A 117 -5.53 5.79 -7.62
CA TRP A 117 -4.42 5.36 -6.78
C TRP A 117 -3.61 6.58 -6.33
N ALA A 118 -3.04 6.53 -5.12
CA ALA A 118 -2.26 7.62 -4.54
C ALA A 118 -0.75 7.42 -4.74
N MET A 119 -0.29 6.18 -4.54
CA MET A 119 1.12 5.81 -4.67
C MET A 119 1.24 4.54 -5.49
N TRP A 120 2.34 4.40 -6.23
CA TRP A 120 2.61 3.22 -7.03
C TRP A 120 4.02 2.74 -6.79
N GLN A 121 4.16 1.50 -6.31
CA GLN A 121 5.42 0.78 -6.29
C GLN A 121 5.67 0.14 -7.67
N TYR A 122 6.60 0.73 -8.41
CA TYR A 122 6.88 0.41 -9.82
C TYR A 122 8.23 -0.30 -10.02
N ALA A 123 9.01 -0.44 -8.95
CA ALA A 123 10.10 -1.39 -8.89
C ALA A 123 10.09 -2.10 -7.55
N GLY A 124 10.52 -3.35 -7.54
CA GLY A 124 10.61 -4.19 -6.36
C GLY A 124 11.82 -5.12 -6.43
N VAL A 125 11.97 -5.93 -5.38
CA VAL A 125 13.07 -6.89 -5.25
C VAL A 125 12.48 -8.28 -5.14
N GLU A 126 12.86 -9.15 -6.08
CA GLU A 126 12.56 -10.58 -5.97
C GLU A 126 13.72 -11.26 -5.23
N TRP A 127 13.37 -12.00 -4.17
CA TRP A 127 14.34 -12.69 -3.33
C TRP A 127 14.42 -14.15 -3.76
N GLU A 128 15.46 -14.47 -4.53
CA GLU A 128 15.86 -15.85 -4.85
C GLU A 128 17.09 -16.23 -4.01
N ARG A 129 18.09 -16.92 -4.59
CA ARG A 129 19.42 -17.09 -3.97
C ARG A 129 20.18 -15.76 -3.82
N ARG A 130 19.74 -14.70 -4.51
CA ARG A 130 20.24 -13.32 -4.46
C ARG A 130 19.10 -12.34 -4.71
N SER A 131 19.30 -11.05 -4.42
CA SER A 131 18.34 -10.00 -4.79
C SER A 131 18.34 -9.75 -6.29
N VAL A 132 17.16 -9.83 -6.90
CA VAL A 132 16.96 -9.57 -8.34
C VAL A 132 16.02 -8.38 -8.51
N PRO A 133 16.40 -7.33 -9.26
CA PRO A 133 15.54 -6.19 -9.50
C PRO A 133 14.38 -6.56 -10.42
N LYS A 134 13.13 -6.31 -9.99
CA LYS A 134 11.96 -6.23 -10.88
C LYS A 134 11.64 -4.77 -11.13
N VAL A 135 11.70 -4.36 -12.38
CA VAL A 135 11.52 -2.97 -12.79
C VAL A 135 10.45 -2.84 -13.84
N TYR A 136 9.53 -1.91 -13.62
CA TYR A 136 8.56 -1.53 -14.63
C TYR A 136 9.24 -0.77 -15.77
N GLN A 137 8.94 -1.16 -17.01
CA GLN A 137 9.58 -0.65 -18.24
C GLN A 137 8.53 -0.50 -19.36
N HIS A 138 7.62 0.46 -19.23
CA HIS A 138 6.56 0.68 -20.23
C HIS A 138 6.09 2.14 -20.31
N GLY A 139 5.87 2.62 -21.54
CA GLY A 139 5.44 3.99 -21.79
C GLY A 139 6.43 5.02 -21.20
N PRO A 140 5.94 6.10 -20.56
CA PRO A 140 6.81 7.10 -19.93
C PRO A 140 7.45 6.60 -18.62
N TRP A 141 7.05 5.43 -18.11
CA TRP A 141 7.53 4.90 -16.83
C TRP A 141 8.60 3.84 -17.03
N LYS A 142 9.83 4.19 -16.65
CA LYS A 142 11.00 3.31 -16.74
C LYS A 142 11.79 3.40 -15.44
N ALA A 143 11.77 2.34 -14.64
CA ALA A 143 12.53 2.29 -13.41
C ALA A 143 13.99 1.86 -13.68
N PRO A 144 15.00 2.59 -13.17
CA PRO A 144 16.35 2.06 -13.17
C PRO A 144 16.43 0.81 -12.28
N ARG A 145 17.40 -0.09 -12.54
CA ARG A 145 17.61 -1.29 -11.72
C ARG A 145 18.06 -0.97 -10.30
N TYR A 146 18.71 0.18 -10.12
CA TYR A 146 19.25 0.66 -8.85
C TYR A 146 18.84 2.12 -8.67
N PHE A 147 18.60 2.51 -7.42
CA PHE A 147 18.30 3.90 -7.08
C PHE A 147 19.59 4.66 -6.78
N GLY A 148 19.90 5.70 -7.57
CA GLY A 148 21.10 6.53 -7.33
C GLY A 148 22.38 5.68 -7.31
N THR A 149 23.14 5.77 -6.21
CA THR A 149 24.41 5.05 -6.00
C THR A 149 24.27 3.76 -5.19
N MET A 150 23.04 3.26 -5.01
CA MET A 150 22.80 2.06 -4.22
C MET A 150 23.29 0.81 -4.95
N ASP A 151 23.97 -0.09 -4.21
CA ASP A 151 24.61 -1.30 -4.74
C ASP A 151 23.67 -2.53 -4.76
N ARG A 152 22.44 -2.37 -4.27
CA ARG A 152 21.41 -3.40 -4.19
C ARG A 152 20.08 -2.88 -4.76
N PRO A 153 19.25 -3.76 -5.36
CA PRO A 153 17.91 -3.40 -5.78
C PRO A 153 17.09 -2.85 -4.60
N LEU A 154 16.23 -1.87 -4.87
CA LEU A 154 15.33 -1.26 -3.91
C LEU A 154 13.93 -1.14 -4.51
N GLU A 155 12.95 -1.03 -3.63
CA GLU A 155 11.59 -0.67 -4.02
C GLU A 155 11.53 0.79 -4.46
N HIS A 156 10.96 1.07 -5.63
CA HIS A 156 10.78 2.44 -6.11
C HIS A 156 9.31 2.79 -6.13
N ASN A 157 9.00 4.00 -5.68
CA ASN A 157 7.64 4.50 -5.57
C ASN A 157 7.45 5.83 -6.29
N ALA A 158 6.30 5.99 -6.92
CA ALA A 158 5.84 7.24 -7.52
C ALA A 158 4.56 7.69 -6.80
N PHE A 159 4.35 9.00 -6.74
CA PHE A 159 3.10 9.59 -6.26
C PHE A 159 2.26 10.04 -7.46
N ASN A 160 0.93 9.86 -7.37
CA ASN A 160 0.01 10.30 -8.42
C ASN A 160 -0.30 11.80 -8.27
N GLY A 161 0.60 12.64 -8.76
CA GLY A 161 0.43 14.09 -8.69
C GLY A 161 1.78 14.81 -8.67
N ASP A 162 1.74 16.11 -8.42
CA ASP A 162 2.94 16.92 -8.29
C ASP A 162 3.48 16.99 -6.84
N VAL A 163 4.50 17.80 -6.61
CA VAL A 163 5.12 17.97 -5.29
C VAL A 163 4.19 18.66 -4.29
N ASN A 164 3.32 19.56 -4.75
CA ASN A 164 2.35 20.23 -3.88
C ASN A 164 1.24 19.26 -3.47
N ASP A 165 0.76 18.45 -4.41
CA ASP A 165 -0.20 17.38 -4.13
C ASP A 165 0.38 16.38 -3.13
N LEU A 166 1.65 16.00 -3.29
CA LEU A 166 2.34 15.11 -2.35
C LEU A 166 2.43 15.73 -0.94
N LYS A 167 2.75 17.02 -0.83
CA LYS A 167 2.80 17.72 0.47
C LYS A 167 1.40 17.80 1.10
N ALA A 168 0.36 18.10 0.32
CA ALA A 168 -1.02 18.14 0.79
C ALA A 168 -1.47 16.75 1.27
N PHE A 169 -1.17 15.71 0.48
CA PHE A 169 -1.40 14.32 0.83
C PHE A 169 -0.73 13.96 2.16
N TRP A 170 0.57 14.24 2.29
CA TRP A 170 1.33 13.95 3.52
C TRP A 170 0.76 14.67 4.74
N ASN A 171 0.36 15.94 4.59
CA ASN A 171 -0.24 16.72 5.67
C ASN A 171 -1.58 16.16 6.13
N LYS A 172 -2.40 15.70 5.18
CA LYS A 172 -3.74 15.15 5.43
C LYS A 172 -3.71 13.73 6.00
N HIS A 173 -2.84 12.87 5.48
CA HIS A 173 -2.88 11.43 5.74
C HIS A 173 -1.81 10.92 6.71
N SER A 174 -0.93 11.79 7.21
CA SER A 174 0.04 11.39 8.23
C SER A 174 -0.47 11.60 9.63
N TRP A 175 -0.15 10.65 10.50
CA TRP A 175 -0.35 10.77 11.94
C TRP A 175 0.89 11.37 12.59
N VAL A 176 0.70 12.35 13.48
CA VAL A 176 1.76 12.78 14.40
C VAL A 176 1.69 11.87 15.61
N VAL A 177 2.73 11.06 15.81
CA VAL A 177 2.80 10.05 16.86
C VAL A 177 2.71 10.73 18.23
N ARG A 178 1.70 10.34 19.01
CA ARG A 178 1.44 10.79 20.39
C ARG A 178 1.36 9.59 21.32
#